data_AF-A0A7C3UT98-F1
#
_entry.id   AF-A0A7C3UT98-F1
#
_cell.length_a   1.000
_cell.length_b   1.000
_cell.length_c   1.000
_cell.angle_alpha   90.00
_cell.angle_beta   90.00
_cell.angle_gamma   90.00
#
_symmetry.space_group_name_H-M   'P 1'
#
loop_
_entity.id
_entity.type
_entity.pdbx_description
1 polymer ?
#
loop_
_entity_poly.entity_id
_entity_poly.type
_entity_poly.pdbx_seq_one_letter_code
_entity_poly.pdbx_strand_id
1 'polypeptide(L)' 'MIERPDGTKVWYQRGYLHREGGPAVEKPDGTKLWYRNGYLHREDGPAIEFPSGTRAWCKDGRLYKIEYSNGEIELV' A
#
# COMPACT_ATOMS: atom_id res chain seq x y z
N MET A 1 12.32 8.62 6.87
CA MET A 1 11.71 7.31 7.19
C MET A 1 11.66 7.20 8.70
N ILE A 2 10.57 6.70 9.26
CA ILE A 2 10.40 6.41 10.68
C ILE A 2 10.25 4.90 10.80
N GLU A 3 11.06 4.29 11.65
CA GLU A 3 10.92 2.89 12.03
C GLU A 3 10.27 2.84 13.41
N ARG A 4 9.18 2.07 13.51
CA ARG A 4 8.43 1.88 14.74
C ARG A 4 9.02 0.71 15.54
N PRO A 5 8.78 0.63 16.86
CA PRO A 5 9.28 -0.48 17.69
C PRO A 5 8.83 -1.87 17.23
N ASP A 6 7.69 -1.95 16.53
CA ASP A 6 7.19 -3.19 15.93
C ASP A 6 7.97 -3.60 14.67
N GLY A 7 8.87 -2.76 14.15
CA GLY A 7 9.61 -2.97 12.89
C GLY A 7 8.93 -2.36 11.66
N THR A 8 7.78 -1.70 11.82
CA THR A 8 7.09 -1.02 10.72
C THR A 8 7.89 0.20 10.27
N LYS A 9 8.19 0.26 8.97
CA LYS A 9 8.86 1.40 8.35
C LYS A 9 7.85 2.28 7.64
N VAL A 10 7.95 3.57 7.86
CA VAL A 10 6.99 4.57 7.35
C VAL A 10 7.74 5.73 6.69
N TRP A 11 7.30 6.13 5.51
CA TRP A 11 7.86 7.24 4.76
C TRP A 11 6.86 8.38 4.68
N TYR A 12 7.35 9.57 5.00
CA TYR A 12 6.59 10.81 4.97
C TYR A 12 7.25 11.80 4.02
N GLN A 13 6.44 12.55 3.28
CA GLN A 13 6.85 13.74 2.54
C GLN A 13 5.90 14.86 2.91
N ARG A 14 6.44 16.01 3.33
CA ARG A 14 5.65 17.19 3.77
C ARG A 14 4.57 16.87 4.81
N GLY A 15 4.84 15.94 5.73
CA GLY A 15 3.92 15.54 6.81
C GLY A 15 2.89 14.48 6.43
N TYR A 16 2.82 14.06 5.16
CA TYR A 16 1.89 13.04 4.68
C TYR A 16 2.61 11.74 4.31
N LEU A 17 1.92 10.60 4.43
CA LEU A 17 2.44 9.33 3.91
C LEU A 17 2.72 9.45 2.41
N HIS A 18 3.97 9.24 2.02
CA HIS A 18 4.39 9.40 0.64
C HIS A 18 5.75 8.71 0.41
N ARG A 19 5.88 7.99 -0.71
CA ARG A 19 7.18 7.57 -1.26
C ARG A 19 7.10 7.36 -2.78
N GLU A 20 8.00 7.97 -3.55
CA GLU A 20 7.95 7.93 -5.03
C GLU A 20 8.44 6.61 -5.63
N GLY A 21 9.35 5.90 -4.95
CA GLY A 21 9.99 4.68 -5.49
C GLY A 21 9.56 3.37 -4.84
N GLY A 22 8.56 3.39 -3.96
CA GLY A 22 8.21 2.20 -3.18
C GLY A 22 7.06 2.43 -2.21
N PRO A 23 6.76 1.43 -1.37
CA PRO A 23 5.70 1.55 -0.38
C PRO A 23 6.04 2.62 0.66
N ALA A 24 5.04 3.44 0.99
CA ALA A 24 5.14 4.42 2.06
C ALA A 24 4.96 3.79 3.45
N VAL A 25 4.46 2.56 3.52
CA VAL A 25 4.43 1.74 4.74
C VAL A 25 4.87 0.32 4.40
N GLU A 26 5.86 -0.18 5.13
CA GLU A 26 6.30 -1.58 5.10
C GLU A 26 6.16 -2.16 6.50
N LYS A 27 5.34 -3.20 6.64
CA LYS A 27 5.14 -3.89 7.92
C LYS A 27 6.05 -5.12 8.01
N PRO A 28 6.41 -5.55 9.23
CA PRO A 28 7.21 -6.77 9.45
C PRO A 28 6.53 -8.04 8.95
N ASP A 29 5.20 -8.08 8.93
CA ASP A 29 4.42 -9.19 8.39
C ASP A 29 4.53 -9.32 6.87
N GLY A 30 5.18 -8.38 6.19
CA GLY A 30 5.33 -8.33 4.74
C GLY A 30 4.29 -7.46 4.03
N THR A 31 3.33 -6.90 4.74
CA THR A 31 2.33 -5.99 4.17
C THR A 31 3.00 -4.71 3.69
N LYS A 32 2.67 -4.29 2.46
CA LYS A 32 3.18 -3.07 1.84
C LYS A 32 2.02 -2.19 1.41
N LEU A 33 2.12 -0.90 1.71
CA LEU A 33 1.11 0.09 1.32
C LEU A 33 1.78 1.26 0.62
N TRP A 34 1.26 1.62 -0.55
CA TRP A 34 1.71 2.75 -1.35
C TRP A 34 0.81 3.95 -1.10
N TYR A 35 1.43 5.06 -0.74
CA TYR A 35 0.75 6.32 -0.54
C TYR A 35 1.43 7.42 -1.36
N ARG A 36 0.61 8.36 -1.85
CA ARG A 36 1.04 9.61 -2.46
C ARG A 36 0.22 10.74 -1.83
N ASN A 37 0.91 11.69 -1.21
CA ASN A 37 0.29 12.85 -0.56
C ASN A 37 -0.78 12.47 0.48
N GLY A 38 -0.59 11.36 1.20
CA GLY A 38 -1.50 10.90 2.26
C GLY A 38 -2.65 10.00 1.79
N TYR A 39 -2.79 9.79 0.48
CA TYR A 39 -3.82 8.91 -0.09
C TYR A 39 -3.22 7.61 -0.61
N LEU A 40 -3.93 6.50 -0.43
CA LEU A 40 -3.57 5.22 -1.04
C LEU A 40 -3.52 5.38 -2.56
N HIS A 41 -2.36 5.09 -3.14
CA HIS A 41 -2.12 5.35 -4.56
C HIS A 41 -0.91 4.59 -5.06
N ARG A 42 -1.02 4.03 -6.27
CA ARG A 42 0.09 3.51 -7.06
C ARG A 42 -0.31 3.52 -8.54
N GLU A 43 0.55 4.01 -9.43
CA GLU A 43 0.25 4.14 -10.86
C GLU A 43 0.35 2.78 -11.58
N ASP A 44 1.41 2.00 -11.29
CA ASP A 44 1.73 0.78 -12.06
C ASP A 44 1.38 -0.54 -11.35
N GLY A 45 0.53 -0.50 -10.31
CA GLY A 45 0.27 -1.72 -9.53
C GLY A 45 -0.70 -1.54 -8.36
N PRO A 46 -0.80 -2.55 -7.50
CA PRO A 46 -1.68 -2.49 -6.33
C PRO A 46 -1.17 -1.49 -5.30
N ALA A 47 -2.08 -0.70 -4.76
CA ALA A 47 -1.80 0.21 -3.65
C ALA A 47 -1.59 -0.53 -2.32
N ILE A 48 -2.04 -1.78 -2.23
CA ILE A 48 -1.85 -2.64 -1.05
C ILE A 48 -1.41 -4.03 -1.52
N GLU A 49 -0.35 -4.56 -0.92
CA GLU A 49 0.08 -5.94 -1.08
C GLU A 49 0.13 -6.60 0.30
N PHE A 50 -0.60 -7.70 0.45
CA PHE A 50 -0.60 -8.52 1.66
C PHE A 50 0.35 -9.71 1.51
N PRO A 51 0.93 -10.22 2.61
CA PRO A 51 1.78 -11.42 2.58
C PRO A 51 1.03 -12.68 2.14
N SER A 52 -0.31 -12.69 2.24
CA SER A 52 -1.15 -13.77 1.72
C SER A 52 -1.11 -13.89 0.20
N GLY A 53 -0.61 -12.88 -0.51
CA GLY A 53 -0.71 -12.74 -1.97
C GLY A 53 -1.93 -11.94 -2.42
N THR A 54 -2.82 -11.53 -1.50
CA THR A 54 -3.93 -10.63 -1.80
C THR A 54 -3.40 -9.23 -2.16
N ARG A 55 -3.96 -8.63 -3.20
CA ARG A 55 -3.57 -7.32 -3.72
C ARG A 55 -4.79 -6.43 -3.87
N ALA A 56 -4.63 -5.13 -3.63
CA ALA A 56 -5.74 -4.18 -3.72
C ALA A 56 -5.32 -2.92 -4.48
N TRP A 57 -6.17 -2.43 -5.38
CA TRP A 57 -5.93 -1.25 -6.21
C TRP A 57 -6.85 -0.11 -5.81
N CYS A 58 -6.28 1.10 -5.77
CA CYS A 58 -7.00 2.32 -5.47
C CYS A 58 -6.96 3.28 -6.66
N LYS A 59 -8.10 3.93 -6.93
CA LYS A 59 -8.28 4.98 -7.92
C LYS A 59 -8.91 6.19 -7.23
N ASP A 60 -8.32 7.37 -7.42
CA ASP A 60 -8.78 8.62 -6.79
C ASP A 60 -8.97 8.52 -5.26
N GLY A 61 -8.07 7.77 -4.60
CA GLY A 61 -8.10 7.54 -3.16
C GLY A 61 -9.15 6.54 -2.68
N ARG A 62 -9.87 5.87 -3.59
CA ARG A 62 -10.88 4.84 -3.28
C ARG A 62 -10.44 3.48 -3.77
N LEU A 63 -10.66 2.45 -2.95
CA LEU A 63 -10.51 1.06 -3.37
C LEU A 63 -11.54 0.74 -4.47
N TYR A 64 -11.11 0.07 -5.53
CA TYR A 64 -12.02 -0.33 -6.62
C TYR A 64 -11.79 -1.76 -7.12
N LYS A 65 -10.65 -2.37 -6.79
CA LYS A 65 -10.33 -3.75 -7.17
C LYS A 65 -9.56 -4.44 -6.06
N ILE A 66 -9.97 -5.66 -5.72
CA ILE A 66 -9.23 -6.60 -4.90
C ILE A 66 -8.96 -7.83 -5.75
N GLU A 67 -7.76 -8.37 -5.67
CA GLU A 67 -7.36 -9.63 -6.27
C GLU A 67 -6.86 -10.54 -5.16
N TYR A 68 -7.58 -11.63 -4.94
CA TYR A 68 -7.28 -12.63 -3.93
C TYR A 68 -6.17 -13.56 -4.40
N SER A 69 -5.52 -14.23 -3.45
CA SER A 69 -4.41 -15.15 -3.74
C SER A 69 -4.81 -16.38 -4.55
N ASN A 70 -6.10 -16.74 -4.55
CA ASN A 70 -6.69 -17.78 -5.39
C ASN A 70 -6.96 -17.31 -6.84
N GLY A 71 -6.67 -16.05 -7.18
CA GLY A 71 -6.91 -15.45 -8.49
C GLY A 71 -8.30 -14.83 -8.67
N GLU A 72 -9.16 -14.90 -7.66
CA GLU A 72 -10.47 -14.27 -7.67
C GLU A 72 -10.34 -12.73 -7.64
N ILE A 73 -11.18 -12.04 -8.41
CA ILE A 73 -11.19 -10.58 -8.49
C ILE A 73 -12.54 -10.06 -8.02
N GLU A 74 -12.51 -9.10 -7.12
CA GLU A 74 -13.67 -8.36 -6.65
C GLU A 74 -13.52 -6.88 -7.04
N LEU A 75 -14.56 -6.31 -7.64
CA LEU A 75 -14.67 -4.89 -7.94
C LEU A 75 -15.61 -4.23 -6.92
N VAL A 76 -15.24 -3.05 -6.44
CA VAL A 76 -15.92 -2.33 -5.35
C VAL A 76 -16.71 -1.14 -5.89
#